data_AF-A0A0R3MVQ8-F1
#
_entry.id   AF-A0A0R3MVQ8-F1
#
_cell.length_a   1.000
_cell.length_b   1.000
_cell.length_c   1.000
_cell.angle_alpha   90.00
_cell.angle_beta   90.00
_cell.angle_gamma   90.00
#
_symmetry.space_group_name_H-M   'P 1'
#
loop_
_entity.id
_entity.type
_entity.pdbx_description
1 polymer ?
#
loop_
_entity_poly.entity_id
_entity_poly.type
_entity_poly.pdbx_seq_one_letter_code
_entity_poly.pdbx_strand_id
1 'polypeptide(L)'
;MAPVVYFDIVGAYGTMNGSIEVELATRILVPKPDGSTEVKFISSGRIRCSANAAANLRNGLDAALKMLEQPQGSAAAIAAGKLN
;
A
#
# COMPACT_ATOMS: atom_id res chain seq x y z
N MET A 1 3.46 19.01 8.28
CA MET A 1 3.73 17.69 7.67
C MET A 1 2.66 16.72 8.14
N ALA A 2 2.17 15.86 7.25
CA ALA A 2 1.34 14.72 7.63
C ALA A 2 2.23 13.49 7.93
N PRO A 3 1.82 12.58 8.82
CA PRO A 3 2.58 11.36 9.10
C PRO A 3 2.62 10.43 7.88
N VAL A 4 3.75 9.75 7.68
CA VAL A 4 3.90 8.67 6.69
C VAL A 4 3.75 7.34 7.40
N VAL A 5 2.90 6.45 6.88
CA VAL A 5 2.66 5.10 7.43
C VAL A 5 3.20 4.07 6.46
N TYR A 6 4.16 3.26 6.91
CA TYR A 6 4.64 2.09 6.18
C TYR A 6 3.88 0.85 6.64
N PHE A 7 3.44 0.04 5.68
CA PHE A 7 2.72 -1.20 5.94
C PHE A 7 2.97 -2.19 4.82
N ASP A 8 2.88 -3.47 5.16
CA ASP A 8 2.97 -4.58 4.20
C ASP A 8 1.57 -5.07 3.82
N ILE A 9 0.65 -5.11 4.79
CA ILE A 9 -0.66 -5.74 4.64
C ILE A 9 -1.77 -4.95 5.34
N VAL A 10 -3.01 -5.26 4.97
CA VAL A 10 -4.20 -4.95 5.77
C VAL A 10 -4.41 -6.11 6.76
N GLY A 11 -4.27 -5.84 8.05
CA GLY A 11 -4.42 -6.86 9.11
C GLY A 11 -5.88 -7.14 9.48
N ALA A 12 -6.73 -6.11 9.44
CA ALA A 12 -8.16 -6.23 9.69
C ALA A 12 -8.91 -5.09 8.99
N TYR A 13 -10.20 -5.28 8.71
CA TYR A 13 -11.05 -4.24 8.15
C TYR A 13 -12.52 -4.43 8.57
N GLY A 14 -13.28 -3.36 8.58
CA GLY A 14 -14.70 -3.40 8.91
C GLY A 14 -15.39 -2.06 8.75
N THR A 15 -16.66 -2.03 9.14
CA THR A 15 -17.49 -0.82 9.12
C THR A 15 -18.12 -0.58 10.47
N MET A 16 -18.11 0.66 10.95
CA MET A 16 -18.79 1.05 12.18
C MET A 16 -19.48 2.40 11.98
N ASN A 17 -20.80 2.45 12.18
CA ASN A 17 -21.61 3.66 12.07
C ASN A 17 -21.39 4.45 10.77
N GLY A 18 -21.37 3.75 9.62
CA GLY A 18 -21.14 4.35 8.29
C GLY A 18 -19.69 4.76 7.98
N SER A 19 -18.76 4.55 8.92
CA SER A 19 -17.33 4.73 8.70
C SER A 19 -16.65 3.41 8.36
N ILE A 20 -15.65 3.47 7.48
CA ILE A 20 -14.72 2.39 7.20
C ILE A 20 -13.57 2.46 8.19
N GLU A 21 -13.15 1.31 8.69
CA GLU A 21 -11.95 1.15 9.52
C GLU A 21 -11.06 0.06 8.94
N VAL A 22 -9.77 0.37 8.80
CA VAL A 22 -8.76 -0.54 8.26
C VAL A 22 -7.55 -0.51 9.18
N GLU A 23 -7.15 -1.67 9.67
CA GLU A 23 -5.87 -1.86 10.35
C GLU A 23 -4.79 -2.19 9.32
N LEU A 24 -3.72 -1.41 9.34
CA LEU A 24 -2.51 -1.62 8.57
C LEU A 24 -1.49 -2.33 9.45
N ALA A 25 -0.81 -3.33 8.91
CA ALA A 25 0.21 -4.08 9.63
C ALA A 25 1.51 -4.18 8.84
N THR A 26 2.61 -4.25 9.58
CA THR A 26 3.97 -4.40 9.05
C THR A 26 4.63 -5.63 9.65
N ARG A 27 5.54 -6.25 8.89
CA ARG A 27 6.35 -7.38 9.35
C ARG A 27 7.49 -6.89 10.21
N ILE A 28 7.72 -7.60 11.30
CA ILE A 28 8.91 -7.47 12.15
C ILE A 28 9.60 -8.81 12.26
N LEU A 29 10.90 -8.75 12.50
CA LEU A 29 11.72 -9.91 12.86
C LEU A 29 11.91 -9.89 14.37
N VAL A 30 11.47 -10.96 15.04
CA VAL A 30 11.68 -11.15 16.48
C VAL A 30 12.80 -12.17 16.65
N PRO A 31 13.94 -11.78 17.27
CA PRO A 31 15.03 -12.71 17.51
C PRO A 31 14.63 -13.74 18.57
N LYS A 32 15.07 -14.99 18.39
CA LYS A 32 14.90 -16.08 19.37
C LYS A 32 16.22 -16.39 20.08
N PRO A 33 16.19 -17.00 21.28
CA PRO A 33 17.40 -17.36 22.03
C PRO A 33 18.33 -18.34 21.29
N ASP A 34 17.80 -19.12 20.34
CA ASP A 34 18.57 -20.07 19.53
C ASP A 34 19.29 -19.43 18.32
N GLY A 35 19.23 -18.09 18.20
CA GLY A 35 19.83 -17.33 17.10
C GLY A 35 18.98 -17.29 15.83
N SER A 36 17.82 -17.96 15.79
CA SER A 36 16.87 -17.85 14.69
C SER A 36 16.01 -16.58 14.80
N THR A 37 15.25 -16.27 13.75
CA THR A 37 14.28 -15.18 13.73
C THR A 37 12.87 -15.68 13.45
N GLU A 38 11.89 -15.10 14.13
CA GLU A 38 10.47 -15.29 13.86
C GLU A 38 9.92 -14.08 13.12
N VAL A 39 9.14 -14.30 12.05
CA VAL A 39 8.39 -13.23 11.41
C VAL A 39 7.07 -13.05 12.15
N LYS A 40 6.78 -11.82 12.62
CA LYS A 40 5.48 -11.43 13.19
C LYS A 40 4.94 -10.21 12.48
N PHE A 41 3.62 -10.05 12.49
CA PHE A 41 2.97 -8.81 12.08
C PHE A 41 2.60 -8.00 13.30
N ILE A 42 2.84 -6.68 13.24
CA ILE A 42 2.34 -5.71 14.22
C ILE A 42 1.53 -4.64 13.50
N SER A 43 0.50 -4.14 14.18
CA SER A 43 -0.29 -2.99 13.71
C SER A 43 0.62 -1.76 13.58
N SER A 44 0.71 -1.19 12.37
CA SER A 44 1.52 0.00 12.08
C SER A 44 0.67 1.27 11.98
N GLY A 45 -0.64 1.14 11.79
CA GLY A 45 -1.55 2.28 11.75
C GLY A 45 -3.00 1.86 11.51
N ARG A 46 -3.91 2.82 11.62
CA ARG A 46 -5.33 2.63 11.28
C ARG A 46 -5.82 3.75 10.39
N ILE A 47 -6.53 3.38 9.32
CA ILE A 47 -7.28 4.31 8.49
C ILE A 47 -8.73 4.27 8.97
N ARG A 48 -9.27 5.43 9.33
CA ARG A 48 -10.72 5.62 9.53
C ARG A 48 -11.20 6.70 8.58
N CYS A 49 -12.19 6.39 7.75
CA CYS A 49 -12.72 7.33 6.77
C CYS A 49 -14.17 7.04 6.42
N SER A 50 -14.84 7.97 5.72
CA SER A 50 -16.19 7.74 5.20
C SER A 50 -16.16 6.74 4.03
N ALA A 51 -17.32 6.15 3.70
CA ALA A 51 -17.46 5.26 2.55
C ALA A 51 -16.98 5.91 1.23
N ASN A 52 -17.29 7.19 1.01
CA ASN A 52 -16.86 7.90 -0.20
C ASN A 52 -15.33 8.11 -0.25
N ALA A 53 -14.72 8.47 0.89
CA ALA A 53 -13.27 8.61 0.97
C ALA A 53 -12.55 7.26 0.74
N ALA A 54 -13.09 6.16 1.27
CA ALA A 54 -12.58 4.82 1.02
C ALA A 54 -12.67 4.42 -0.46
N ALA A 55 -13.79 4.72 -1.13
CA ALA A 55 -13.95 4.47 -2.56
C ALA A 55 -12.91 5.24 -3.39
N ASN A 56 -12.69 6.52 -3.07
CA ASN A 56 -11.67 7.33 -3.73
C ASN A 56 -10.25 6.80 -3.49
N LEU A 57 -9.94 6.37 -2.25
CA LEU A 57 -8.65 5.78 -1.92
C LEU A 57 -8.41 4.50 -2.73
N ARG A 58 -9.38 3.57 -2.77
CA ARG A 58 -9.31 2.35 -3.59
C ARG A 58 -9.03 2.68 -5.05
N ASN A 59 -9.79 3.60 -5.65
CA ASN A 59 -9.62 3.97 -7.05
C ASN A 59 -8.22 4.57 -7.32
N GLY A 60 -7.70 5.38 -6.40
CA GLY A 60 -6.34 5.93 -6.49
C GLY A 60 -5.25 4.86 -6.41
N LEU A 61 -5.41 3.88 -5.52
CA LEU A 61 -4.51 2.73 -5.42
C LEU A 61 -4.55 1.88 -6.69
N ASP A 62 -5.73 1.56 -7.21
CA ASP A 62 -5.91 0.79 -8.45
C ASP A 62 -5.25 1.49 -9.65
N ALA A 63 -5.40 2.81 -9.75
CA ALA A 63 -4.76 3.60 -10.80
C ALA A 63 -3.23 3.57 -10.67
N ALA A 64 -2.69 3.73 -9.45
CA ALA A 64 -1.26 3.66 -9.20
C ALA A 64 -0.67 2.27 -9.51
N LEU A 65 -1.38 1.20 -9.17
CA LEU A 65 -0.98 -0.17 -9.50
C LEU A 65 -0.91 -0.38 -11.02
N LYS A 66 -1.92 0.07 -11.78
CA LYS A 66 -1.90 0.02 -13.25
C LYS A 66 -0.73 0.79 -13.87
N MET A 67 -0.28 1.88 -13.23
CA MET A 67 0.90 2.62 -13.71
C MET A 67 2.20 1.81 -13.55
N LEU A 68 2.30 0.97 -12.52
CA LEU A 68 3.47 0.09 -12.32
C LEU A 68 3.54 -1.05 -13.33
N GLU A 69 2.39 -1.47 -13.87
CA GLU A 69 2.30 -2.50 -14.91
C GLU A 69 2.78 -2.01 -16.28
N GLN A 70 2.89 -0.68 -16.49
CA GLN A 70 3.40 -0.14 -17.75
C GLN A 70 4.91 -0.41 -17.86
N PRO A 71 5.40 -1.00 -18.97
CA PRO A 71 6.83 -1.16 -19.18
C PRO A 71 7.53 0.19 -19.07
N GLN A 72 8.57 0.29 -18.23
CA GLN A 72 9.39 1.51 -18.05
C GLN A 72 10.15 1.96 -19.31
N GLY A 73 9.80 1.46 -20.51
CA GLY A 73 10.55 1.62 -21.76
C GLY A 73 9.96 2.55 -22.81
N SER A 74 8.87 3.28 -22.57
CA SER A 74 8.29 4.12 -23.64
C SER A 74 8.91 5.50 -23.82
N ALA A 75 9.86 5.92 -22.98
CA ALA A 75 10.61 7.16 -23.24
C ALA A 75 11.62 7.00 -24.39
N ALA A 76 12.18 5.80 -24.60
CA ALA A 76 13.11 5.53 -25.69
C ALA A 76 12.41 5.35 -27.05
N ALA A 77 11.17 4.83 -27.06
CA ALA A 77 10.39 4.65 -28.28
C ALA A 77 9.90 5.98 -28.89
N ILE A 78 9.61 7.00 -28.07
CA ILE A 78 9.15 8.30 -28.56
C ILE A 78 10.31 9.11 -29.20
N ALA A 79 11.56 8.86 -28.80
CA ALA A 79 12.73 9.50 -29.39
C ALA A 79 13.12 8.91 -30.77
N ALA A 80 12.91 7.61 -30.97
CA ALA A 80 13.20 6.93 -32.24
C ALA A 80 12.15 7.19 -33.34
N GLY A 81 10.91 7.54 -32.99
CA GLY A 81 9.83 7.81 -33.95
C GLY A 81 9.87 9.18 -34.65
N LYS A 82 10.82 10.06 -34.29
CA LYS A 82 10.98 11.40 -34.89
C LYS A 82 12.12 11.50 -35.90
N LEU A 83 12.77 10.39 -36.24
CA LEU A 83 13.92 10.36 -37.15
C LEU A 83 13.64 9.71 -38.52
N ASN A 84 12.38 9.44 -38.85
CA ASN A 84 11.99 8.77 -40.09
C ASN A 84 11.05 9.65 -40.92
#